data_AF-A0A925T5V3-F1
#
_entry.id   AF-A0A925T5V3-F1
#
_cell.length_a   1.000
_cell.length_b   1.000
_cell.length_c   1.000
_cell.angle_alpha   90.00
_cell.angle_beta   90.00
_cell.angle_gamma   90.00
#
_symmetry.space_group_name_H-M   'P 1'
#
loop_
_entity.id
_entity.type
_entity.pdbx_description
1 polymer ?
#
loop_
_entity_poly.entity_id
_entity_poly.type
_entity_poly.pdbx_seq_one_letter_code
_entity_poly.pdbx_strand_id
1 'polypeptide(L)'
;LRSQYPGRTKSSSDDVSLGLSVMMYLDSLNTLKVQDRLIRLEEQLRCQRVLPAELAQKAGGMRVGQYIALRFASDEELEALVTEVVEGRLTKPAEIKQAIKNWRGDYFRV
;
A
#
# COMPACT_ATOMS: atom_id res chain seq x y z
N LEU A 1 -12.22 -56.72 32.57
CA LEU A 1 -10.96 -55.95 32.45
C LEU A 1 -11.13 -54.95 31.32
N ARG A 2 -11.22 -53.67 31.69
CA ARG A 2 -11.77 -52.57 30.89
C ARG A 2 -10.69 -51.97 29.97
N SER A 3 -10.92 -52.08 28.66
CA SER A 3 -10.58 -51.13 27.60
C SER A 3 -9.32 -50.25 27.75
N GLN A 4 -8.24 -50.62 27.05
CA GLN A 4 -7.13 -49.76 26.61
C GLN A 4 -6.61 -50.40 25.30
N TYR A 5 -6.58 -49.84 24.08
CA TYR A 5 -6.56 -48.49 23.50
C TYR A 5 -7.34 -48.51 22.16
N PRO A 6 -7.81 -47.36 21.61
CA PRO A 6 -6.96 -46.67 20.62
C PRO A 6 -7.07 -45.13 20.72
N GLY A 7 -5.95 -44.46 21.00
CA GLY A 7 -5.84 -43.00 21.02
C GLY A 7 -5.93 -42.42 19.60
N ARG A 8 -7.12 -41.93 19.26
CA ARG A 8 -7.53 -41.30 18.00
C ARG A 8 -6.57 -40.18 17.53
N THR A 9 -6.32 -40.19 16.23
CA THR A 9 -5.44 -39.36 15.37
C THR A 9 -5.77 -37.85 15.35
N LYS A 10 -5.73 -37.15 16.49
CA LYS A 10 -5.98 -35.70 16.53
C LYS A 10 -4.86 -34.83 15.92
N SER A 11 -3.61 -35.31 15.93
CA SER A 11 -2.45 -34.52 15.43
C SER A 11 -2.59 -34.10 13.96
N SER A 12 -3.02 -35.02 13.08
CA SER A 12 -2.97 -34.77 11.63
C SER A 12 -3.93 -33.68 11.12
N SER A 13 -5.03 -33.39 11.83
CA SER A 13 -5.97 -32.34 11.42
C SER A 13 -5.59 -30.97 12.00
N ASP A 14 -4.99 -30.96 13.18
CA ASP A 14 -4.51 -29.74 13.84
C ASP A 14 -3.27 -29.19 13.11
N ASP A 15 -2.37 -30.07 12.64
CA ASP A 15 -1.19 -29.69 11.84
C ASP A 15 -1.56 -29.09 10.47
N VAL A 16 -2.60 -29.63 9.82
CA VAL A 16 -3.09 -29.12 8.51
C VAL A 16 -3.78 -27.78 8.67
N SER A 17 -4.56 -27.58 9.74
CA SER A 17 -5.24 -26.31 10.01
C SER A 17 -4.27 -25.19 10.42
N LEU A 18 -3.21 -25.52 11.17
CA LEU A 18 -2.10 -24.60 11.44
C LEU A 18 -1.33 -24.26 10.15
N GLY A 19 -1.06 -25.24 9.31
CA GLY A 19 -0.43 -25.03 8.00
C GLY A 19 -1.23 -24.08 7.10
N LEU A 20 -2.55 -24.29 7.00
CA LEU A 20 -3.46 -23.42 6.24
C LEU A 20 -3.50 -21.99 6.80
N SER A 21 -3.53 -21.85 8.12
CA SER A 21 -3.55 -20.54 8.80
C SER A 21 -2.26 -19.76 8.57
N VAL A 22 -1.10 -20.43 8.63
CA VAL A 22 0.20 -19.85 8.31
C VAL A 22 0.29 -19.46 6.84
N MET A 23 -0.25 -20.28 5.92
CA MET A 23 -0.29 -19.97 4.49
C MET A 23 -1.11 -18.70 4.20
N MET A 24 -2.31 -18.57 4.77
CA MET A 24 -3.14 -17.36 4.64
C MET A 24 -2.46 -16.10 5.22
N TYR A 25 -1.75 -16.27 6.34
CA TYR A 25 -1.01 -15.18 6.96
C TYR A 25 0.16 -14.69 6.09
N LEU A 26 0.90 -15.62 5.49
CA LEU A 26 2.01 -15.31 4.58
C LEU A 26 1.54 -14.66 3.28
N ASP A 27 0.42 -15.11 2.71
CA ASP A 27 -0.18 -14.51 1.51
C ASP A 27 -0.56 -13.05 1.72
N SER A 28 -1.11 -12.73 2.90
CA SER A 28 -1.50 -11.36 3.25
C SER A 28 -0.28 -10.42 3.32
N LEU A 29 0.84 -10.89 3.87
CA LEU A 29 2.07 -10.09 3.97
C LEU A 29 2.75 -9.86 2.61
N ASN A 30 2.71 -10.85 1.72
CA ASN A 30 3.27 -10.74 0.38
C ASN A 30 2.40 -9.87 -0.53
N THR A 31 1.08 -10.00 -0.41
CA THR A 31 0.11 -9.20 -1.16
C THR A 31 0.25 -7.71 -0.83
N LEU A 32 0.41 -7.35 0.44
CA LEU A 32 0.61 -5.95 0.85
C LEU A 32 1.87 -5.32 0.22
N LYS A 33 2.99 -6.06 0.17
CA LYS A 33 4.23 -5.56 -0.44
C LYS A 33 4.12 -5.39 -1.94
N VAL A 34 3.44 -6.32 -2.62
CA VAL A 34 3.19 -6.22 -4.06
C VAL A 34 2.22 -5.08 -4.35
N GLN A 35 1.17 -4.92 -3.54
CA GLN A 35 0.24 -3.79 -3.62
C GLN A 35 0.95 -2.45 -3.43
N ASP A 36 1.83 -2.30 -2.43
CA ASP A 36 2.57 -1.05 -2.22
C ASP A 36 3.46 -0.69 -3.42
N ARG A 37 4.07 -1.69 -4.06
CA ARG A 37 4.85 -1.50 -5.29
C ARG A 37 3.96 -1.13 -6.47
N LEU A 38 2.80 -1.76 -6.58
CA LEU A 38 1.84 -1.50 -7.65
C LEU A 38 1.24 -0.10 -7.52
N ILE A 39 0.83 0.30 -6.31
CA ILE A 39 0.40 1.67 -5.98
C ILE A 39 1.49 2.67 -6.33
N ARG A 40 2.75 2.39 -5.99
CA ARG A 40 3.87 3.27 -6.37
C ARG A 40 3.97 3.42 -7.89
N LEU A 41 3.85 2.33 -8.65
CA LEU A 41 3.95 2.36 -10.11
C LEU A 41 2.77 3.11 -10.75
N GLU A 42 1.54 2.85 -10.29
CA GLU A 42 0.33 3.55 -10.75
C GLU A 42 0.43 5.05 -10.48
N GLU A 43 0.80 5.43 -9.25
CA GLU A 43 0.98 6.82 -8.86
C GLU A 43 2.13 7.48 -9.64
N GLN A 44 3.24 6.77 -9.86
CA GLN A 44 4.35 7.28 -10.67
C GLN A 44 3.93 7.48 -12.13
N LEU A 45 3.14 6.57 -12.71
CA LEU A 45 2.58 6.72 -14.05
C LEU A 45 1.60 7.88 -14.13
N ARG A 46 0.72 8.04 -13.13
CA ARG A 46 -0.17 9.20 -13.02
C ARG A 46 0.62 10.50 -12.94
N CYS A 47 1.67 10.54 -12.11
CA CYS A 47 2.58 11.67 -12.05
C CYS A 47 3.23 11.97 -13.40
N GLN A 48 3.72 10.95 -14.14
CA GLN A 48 4.29 11.15 -15.47
C GLN A 48 3.30 11.65 -16.52
N ARG A 49 2.00 11.34 -16.36
CA ARG A 49 0.94 11.78 -17.28
C ARG A 49 0.44 13.19 -17.01
N VAL A 50 0.36 13.56 -15.74
CA VAL A 50 -0.22 14.83 -15.30
C VAL A 50 0.86 15.91 -15.17
N LEU A 51 2.06 15.55 -14.71
CA LEU A 51 3.13 16.53 -14.48
C LEU A 51 4.02 16.77 -15.71
N PRO A 52 4.58 17.98 -15.81
CA PRO A 52 5.70 18.26 -16.72
C PRO A 52 6.88 17.30 -16.50
N ALA A 53 7.61 16.96 -17.57
CA ALA A 53 8.70 15.99 -17.54
C ALA A 53 9.79 16.29 -16.49
N GLU A 54 10.06 17.56 -16.21
CA GLU A 54 11.03 17.96 -15.17
C GLU A 54 10.55 17.63 -13.75
N LEU A 55 9.28 17.87 -13.44
CA LEU A 55 8.70 17.55 -12.14
C LEU A 55 8.54 16.04 -11.98
N ALA A 56 8.17 15.32 -13.05
CA ALA A 56 8.08 13.86 -13.03
C ALA A 56 9.43 13.18 -12.71
N GLN A 57 10.55 13.71 -13.23
CA GLN A 57 11.89 13.22 -12.88
C GLN A 57 12.21 13.44 -11.40
N LYS A 58 11.91 14.64 -10.88
CA LYS A 58 12.14 14.95 -9.46
C LYS A 58 11.24 14.15 -8.52
N ALA A 59 9.99 13.90 -8.93
CA ALA A 59 9.05 13.05 -8.20
C ALA A 59 9.57 11.61 -8.06
N GLY A 60 10.36 11.10 -9.01
CA GLY A 60 10.98 9.76 -8.94
C GLY A 60 11.79 9.50 -7.67
N GLY A 61 12.31 10.55 -7.01
CA GLY A 61 13.02 10.47 -5.73
C GLY A 61 12.14 10.46 -4.48
N MET A 62 10.83 10.62 -4.62
CA MET A 62 9.90 10.68 -3.49
C MET A 62 9.76 9.35 -2.76
N ARG A 63 9.50 9.42 -1.45
CA ARG A 63 9.28 8.23 -0.62
C ARG A 63 7.90 7.63 -0.91
N VAL A 64 7.78 6.31 -0.75
CA VAL A 64 6.50 5.59 -0.94
C VAL A 64 5.36 6.21 -0.12
N GLY A 65 5.63 6.61 1.12
CA GLY A 65 4.63 7.27 1.97
C GLY A 65 4.10 8.61 1.42
N GLN A 66 4.90 9.34 0.62
CA GLN A 66 4.48 10.58 -0.02
C GLN A 66 3.57 10.29 -1.22
N TYR A 67 3.92 9.28 -2.04
CA TYR A 67 3.03 8.80 -3.11
C TYR A 67 1.67 8.35 -2.57
N ILE A 68 1.67 7.58 -1.46
CA ILE A 68 0.43 7.13 -0.81
C ILE A 68 -0.39 8.33 -0.29
N ALA A 69 0.24 9.44 0.08
CA ALA A 69 -0.49 10.65 0.47
C ALA A 69 -1.08 11.38 -0.76
N LEU A 70 -0.31 11.50 -1.85
CA LEU A 70 -0.73 12.16 -3.10
C LEU A 70 -1.84 11.42 -3.86
N ARG A 71 -2.04 10.11 -3.59
CA ARG A 71 -3.16 9.35 -4.16
C ARG A 71 -4.54 9.95 -3.85
N PHE A 72 -4.65 10.69 -2.74
CA PHE A 72 -5.88 11.34 -2.31
C PHE A 72 -6.04 12.75 -2.90
N ALA A 73 -5.03 13.27 -3.59
CA ALA A 73 -5.10 14.57 -4.24
C ALA A 73 -5.82 14.45 -5.60
N SER A 74 -6.60 15.46 -5.96
CA SER A 74 -7.13 15.58 -7.32
C SER A 74 -6.00 15.81 -8.33
N ASP A 75 -6.23 15.46 -9.59
CA ASP A 75 -5.23 15.62 -10.66
C ASP A 75 -4.90 17.11 -10.91
N GLU A 76 -5.84 18.02 -10.62
CA GLU A 76 -5.68 19.47 -10.78
C GLU A 76 -4.68 20.10 -9.78
N GLU A 77 -4.59 19.56 -8.56
CA GLU A 77 -3.70 20.09 -7.51
C GLU A 77 -2.43 19.24 -7.33
N LEU A 78 -2.36 18.10 -8.04
CA LEU A 78 -1.24 17.16 -7.95
C LEU A 78 0.10 17.81 -8.33
N GLU A 79 0.12 18.62 -9.38
CA GLU A 79 1.34 19.31 -9.83
C GLU A 79 1.87 20.27 -8.77
N ALA A 80 0.98 21.08 -8.17
CA ALA A 80 1.33 22.02 -7.12
C ALA A 80 1.87 21.29 -5.88
N LEU A 81 1.17 20.24 -5.41
CA LEU A 81 1.58 19.46 -4.24
C LEU A 81 2.91 18.74 -4.46
N VAL A 82 3.13 18.13 -5.62
CA VAL A 82 4.41 17.48 -5.94
C VAL A 82 5.54 18.51 -5.98
N THR A 83 5.30 19.70 -6.53
CA THR A 83 6.28 20.79 -6.51
C THR A 83 6.66 21.16 -5.09
N GLU A 84 5.68 21.33 -4.19
CA GLU A 84 5.95 21.61 -2.77
C GLU A 84 6.71 20.48 -2.06
N VAL A 85 6.45 19.22 -2.42
CA VAL A 85 7.18 18.08 -1.85
C VAL A 85 8.62 18.03 -2.35
N VAL A 86 8.83 18.27 -3.65
CA VAL A 86 10.15 18.29 -4.28
C VAL A 86 10.99 19.47 -3.78
N GLU A 87 10.37 20.63 -3.56
CA GLU A 87 11.02 21.81 -2.97
C GLU A 87 11.27 21.65 -1.45
N GLY A 88 10.79 20.57 -0.85
CA GLY A 88 11.00 20.28 0.57
C GLY A 88 10.08 21.05 1.53
N ARG A 89 9.06 21.75 1.01
CA ARG A 89 8.03 22.40 1.84
C ARG A 89 7.13 21.38 2.53
N LEU A 90 6.82 20.27 1.85
CA LEU A 90 6.03 19.17 2.38
C LEU A 90 6.88 17.90 2.45
N THR A 91 7.32 17.53 3.65
CA THR A 91 8.20 16.36 3.81
C THR A 91 7.45 15.15 4.34
N LYS A 92 6.46 15.35 5.22
CA LYS A 92 5.74 14.23 5.85
C LYS A 92 4.45 13.90 5.09
N PRO A 93 4.07 12.61 5.00
CA PRO A 93 2.79 12.19 4.42
C PRO A 93 1.56 12.85 5.06
N ALA A 94 1.62 13.15 6.36
CA ALA A 94 0.54 13.83 7.08
C ALA A 94 0.37 15.28 6.63
N GLU A 95 1.46 16.00 6.39
CA GLU A 95 1.46 17.39 5.92
C GLU A 95 0.89 17.45 4.49
N ILE A 96 1.30 16.51 3.62
CA ILE A 96 0.74 16.39 2.26
C ILE A 96 -0.77 16.20 2.32
N LYS A 97 -1.27 15.29 3.17
CA LYS A 97 -2.72 15.07 3.33
C LYS A 97 -3.46 16.30 3.83
N GLN A 98 -2.85 17.11 4.70
CA GLN A 98 -3.45 18.35 5.19
C GLN A 98 -3.46 19.46 4.14
N ALA A 99 -2.50 19.44 3.20
CA ALA A 99 -2.41 20.41 2.11
C ALA A 99 -3.41 20.14 0.96
N ILE A 100 -3.95 18.92 0.86
CA ILE A 100 -4.96 18.54 -0.15
C ILE A 100 -6.26 19.30 0.10
N LYS A 101 -6.72 20.04 -0.91
CA LYS A 101 -8.00 20.77 -0.87
C LYS A 101 -9.12 19.97 -1.50
N ASN A 102 -8.85 19.31 -2.62
CA ASN A 102 -9.83 18.50 -3.35
C ASN A 102 -9.58 17.01 -3.08
N TRP A 103 -10.11 16.55 -1.95
CA TRP A 103 -9.95 15.16 -1.53
C TRP A 103 -10.64 14.18 -2.48
N ARG A 104 -9.83 13.35 -3.14
CA ARG A 104 -10.30 12.22 -3.95
C ARG A 104 -10.52 11.01 -3.05
N GLY A 105 -11.79 10.63 -2.87
CA GLY A 105 -12.16 9.42 -2.16
C GLY A 105 -11.61 8.17 -2.85
N ASP A 106 -11.02 7.26 -2.05
CA ASP A 106 -10.56 5.95 -2.52
C ASP A 106 -11.75 4.98 -2.57
N TYR A 107 -12.44 4.93 -3.71
CA TYR A 107 -13.60 4.05 -3.90
C TYR A 107 -13.23 2.59 -4.19
N PHE A 108 -11.94 2.24 -4.21
CA PHE A 108 -11.45 0.91 -4.57
C PHE A 108 -11.26 -0.06 -3.39
N ARG A 109 -11.48 0.38 -2.15
CA ARG A 109 -11.50 -0.52 -0.99
C ARG A 109 -12.94 -0.96 -0.69
N VAL A 110 -13.31 -2.14 -1.19
CA VAL A 110 -14.42 -2.98 -0.71
C VAL A 110 -13.84 -4.23 -0.09
#